data_AF-A0AAN9VHP1-F1
#
_entry.id   AF-A0AAN9VHP1-F1
#
_cell.length_a   1.000
_cell.length_b   1.000
_cell.length_c   1.000
_cell.angle_alpha   90.00
_cell.angle_beta   90.00
_cell.angle_gamma   90.00
#
_symmetry.space_group_name_H-M   'P 1'
#
loop_
_entity.id
_entity.type
_entity.pdbx_description
1 polymer ?
#
loop_
_entity_poly.entity_id
_entity_poly.type
_entity_poly.pdbx_seq_one_letter_code
_entity_poly.pdbx_strand_id
1 'polypeptide(L)'
;MASTPQRTLSEVSKSPGQFSPVTVQESPVSKTAQRGNLTGHPRVIRDHAADAYNLIQKWNTHQILGGRIIKNIVTLKTSAMSDGTLDTSQVYPTGLQEHCDQLGEVCAIMKEVSSTLKLIHKQVEAIVKLEKLKGTDRTPMFISWPAEKFGEVLLDVSEAYEEELKVKLCVQQNVAHTRCKATLMLHAAAWAHQPYITPRMDLAMESLLQETGHR
;
A
#
# COMPACT_ATOMS: atom_id res chain seq x y z
N MET A 1 19.07 16.56 72.40
CA MET A 1 19.64 15.21 72.45
C MET A 1 18.52 14.21 72.20
N ALA A 2 18.76 13.25 71.27
CA ALA A 2 18.21 11.90 71.06
C ALA A 2 16.94 11.45 71.84
N SER A 3 16.05 10.56 71.38
CA SER A 3 16.04 9.58 70.29
C SER A 3 14.61 9.00 70.18
N THR A 4 14.24 8.52 68.99
CA THR A 4 12.98 7.81 68.69
C THR A 4 12.94 6.40 69.31
N PRO A 5 11.79 5.87 69.78
CA PRO A 5 11.67 4.45 70.16
C PRO A 5 11.29 3.55 68.98
N GLN A 6 11.90 2.36 68.95
CA GLN A 6 11.76 1.30 67.95
C GLN A 6 10.47 0.47 68.10
N ARG A 7 10.01 -0.11 66.99
CA ARG A 7 8.85 -0.99 66.87
C ARG A 7 9.25 -2.45 67.07
N THR A 8 8.70 -3.11 68.09
CA THR A 8 8.80 -4.56 68.29
C THR A 8 7.71 -5.29 67.51
N LEU A 9 8.11 -6.38 66.84
CA LEU A 9 7.28 -7.29 66.06
C LEU A 9 6.51 -8.21 66.99
N SER A 10 5.17 -8.25 66.86
CA SER A 10 4.33 -9.31 67.42
C SER A 10 3.66 -10.06 66.28
N GLU A 11 3.94 -11.36 66.20
CA GLU A 11 3.33 -12.33 65.29
C GLU A 11 1.81 -12.31 65.42
N VAL A 12 1.11 -12.20 64.28
CA VAL A 12 -0.34 -12.39 64.20
C VAL A 12 -0.62 -13.67 63.44
N SER A 13 -1.34 -14.56 64.12
CA SER A 13 -1.78 -15.88 63.71
C SER A 13 -2.73 -15.84 62.50
N LYS A 14 -2.63 -16.85 61.64
CA LYS A 14 -3.51 -17.07 60.49
C LYS A 14 -4.84 -17.67 60.94
N SER A 15 -5.96 -17.09 60.51
CA SER A 15 -7.28 -17.72 60.46
C SER A 15 -7.91 -17.50 59.07
N PRO A 16 -8.84 -18.39 58.65
CA PRO A 16 -9.05 -18.71 57.24
C PRO A 16 -10.18 -17.90 56.61
N GLY A 17 -9.84 -17.14 55.59
CA GLY A 17 -10.77 -16.35 54.79
C GLY A 17 -10.04 -15.54 53.74
N GLN A 18 -9.03 -16.14 53.10
CA GLN A 18 -8.24 -15.47 52.07
C GLN A 18 -9.02 -15.53 50.76
N PHE A 19 -9.74 -14.46 50.45
CA PHE A 19 -9.94 -14.09 49.04
C PHE A 19 -8.55 -13.77 48.49
N SER A 20 -7.97 -14.73 47.77
CA SER A 20 -6.79 -14.48 46.97
C SER A 20 -7.15 -13.43 45.91
N PRO A 21 -6.35 -12.38 45.70
CA PRO A 21 -6.56 -11.47 44.58
C PRO A 21 -6.58 -12.30 43.30
N VAL A 22 -7.62 -12.15 42.48
CA VAL A 22 -7.61 -12.71 41.13
C VAL A 22 -6.49 -12.00 40.40
N THR A 23 -5.35 -12.66 40.23
CA THR A 23 -4.31 -12.26 39.28
C THR A 23 -4.90 -12.46 37.90
N VAL A 24 -5.54 -11.41 37.39
CA VAL A 24 -5.93 -11.34 35.99
C VAL A 24 -4.64 -11.51 35.19
N GLN A 25 -4.57 -12.54 34.35
CA GLN A 25 -3.47 -12.60 33.39
C GLN A 25 -3.49 -11.29 32.61
N GLU A 26 -2.39 -10.55 32.67
CA GLU A 26 -2.24 -9.33 31.90
C GLU A 26 -2.66 -9.61 30.46
N SER A 27 -3.57 -8.79 29.94
CA SER A 27 -4.05 -8.90 28.56
C SER A 27 -2.83 -9.01 27.63
N PRO A 28 -2.86 -9.83 26.57
CA PRO A 28 -1.78 -9.90 25.58
C PRO A 28 -1.36 -8.51 25.06
N VAL A 29 -2.27 -7.54 25.08
CA VAL A 29 -2.07 -6.11 24.75
C VAL A 29 -1.04 -5.41 25.65
N SER A 30 -0.78 -5.93 26.84
CA SER A 30 0.22 -5.36 27.78
C SER A 30 1.66 -5.59 27.30
N LYS A 31 1.88 -6.62 26.46
CA LYS A 31 3.20 -7.05 25.96
C LYS A 31 3.42 -6.73 24.49
N THR A 32 2.43 -6.19 23.78
CA THR A 32 2.61 -5.78 22.38
C THR A 32 3.65 -4.67 22.28
N ALA A 33 4.58 -4.81 21.32
CA ALA A 33 5.63 -3.83 21.01
C ALA A 33 5.11 -2.42 20.69
N GLN A 34 3.79 -2.23 20.62
CA GLN A 34 3.10 -0.96 20.45
C GLN A 34 3.20 -0.01 21.65
N ARG A 35 3.53 -0.48 22.87
CA ARG A 35 3.75 0.40 24.05
C ARG A 35 5.23 0.81 24.17
N GLY A 36 5.66 1.81 23.38
CA GLY A 36 6.97 2.44 23.48
C GLY A 36 7.41 3.12 22.18
N ASN A 37 8.52 3.86 22.21
CA ASN A 37 9.14 4.34 20.97
C ASN A 37 9.68 3.14 20.19
N LEU A 38 9.04 2.81 19.07
CA LEU A 38 9.54 1.77 18.17
C LEU A 38 10.94 2.15 17.68
N THR A 39 11.87 1.20 17.75
CA THR A 39 13.23 1.31 17.21
C THR A 39 13.57 0.07 16.38
N GLY A 40 14.55 0.19 15.48
CA GLY A 40 14.99 -0.92 14.64
C GLY A 40 13.97 -1.37 13.60
N HIS A 41 13.95 -2.68 13.30
CA HIS A 41 13.17 -3.28 12.22
C HIS A 41 11.64 -3.03 12.31
N PRO A 42 10.99 -3.12 13.49
CA PRO A 42 9.56 -2.81 13.60
C PRO A 42 9.23 -1.37 13.23
N ARG A 43 10.09 -0.40 13.56
CA ARG A 43 9.86 0.99 13.14
C ARG A 43 9.87 1.12 11.62
N VAL A 44 10.89 0.52 10.98
CA VAL A 44 11.05 0.59 9.53
C VAL A 44 9.86 -0.05 8.80
N ILE A 45 9.39 -1.22 9.25
CA ILE A 45 8.21 -1.86 8.65
C ILE A 45 6.94 -1.02 8.83
N ARG A 46 6.75 -0.42 10.01
CA ARG A 46 5.61 0.48 10.25
C ARG A 46 5.66 1.69 9.31
N ASP A 47 6.81 2.35 9.20
CA ASP A 47 6.97 3.54 8.35
C ASP A 47 6.73 3.16 6.87
N HIS A 48 7.26 2.01 6.42
CA HIS A 48 6.98 1.47 5.07
C HIS A 48 5.52 1.13 4.80
N ALA A 49 4.77 0.66 5.79
CA ALA A 49 3.34 0.41 5.63
C ALA A 49 2.56 1.71 5.34
N ALA A 50 2.90 2.79 6.06
CA ALA A 50 2.33 4.11 5.79
C ALA A 50 2.74 4.64 4.40
N ASP A 51 4.01 4.52 4.04
CA ASP A 51 4.52 4.95 2.74
C ASP A 51 3.86 4.20 1.58
N ALA A 52 3.73 2.87 1.69
CA ALA A 52 3.06 2.04 0.69
C ALA A 52 1.59 2.46 0.50
N TYR A 53 0.87 2.73 1.60
CA TYR A 53 -0.50 3.22 1.52
C TYR A 53 -0.58 4.60 0.83
N ASN A 54 0.30 5.54 1.19
CA ASN A 54 0.35 6.87 0.57
C ASN A 54 0.65 6.79 -0.94
N LEU A 55 1.55 5.89 -1.33
CA LEU A 55 1.85 5.61 -2.74
C LEU A 55 0.62 5.07 -3.49
N ILE A 56 -0.15 4.17 -2.88
CA ILE A 56 -1.40 3.66 -3.46
C ILE A 56 -2.44 4.78 -3.62
N GLN A 57 -2.58 5.68 -2.64
CA GLN A 57 -3.47 6.84 -2.79
C GLN A 57 -3.00 7.79 -3.90
N LYS A 58 -1.68 7.98 -4.03
CA LYS A 58 -1.09 8.73 -5.14
C LYS A 58 -1.43 8.06 -6.47
N TRP A 59 -1.29 6.74 -6.59
CA TRP A 59 -1.70 5.99 -7.78
C TRP A 59 -3.19 6.19 -8.11
N ASN A 60 -4.08 6.01 -7.14
CA ASN A 60 -5.53 6.12 -7.34
C ASN A 60 -5.94 7.50 -7.86
N THR A 61 -5.30 8.57 -7.36
CA THR A 61 -5.51 9.94 -7.84
C THR A 61 -5.15 10.07 -9.32
N HIS A 62 -4.00 9.52 -9.71
CA HIS A 62 -3.50 9.58 -11.09
C HIS A 62 -4.27 8.67 -12.04
N GLN A 63 -4.75 7.52 -11.56
CA GLN A 63 -5.64 6.63 -12.28
C GLN A 63 -6.94 7.34 -12.68
N ILE A 64 -7.55 8.09 -11.76
CA ILE A 64 -8.76 8.89 -12.05
C ILE A 64 -8.44 10.02 -13.03
N LEU A 65 -7.33 10.72 -12.85
CA LEU A 65 -6.89 11.80 -13.74
C LEU A 65 -6.66 11.30 -15.17
N GLY A 66 -5.91 10.20 -15.33
CA GLY A 66 -5.67 9.58 -16.64
C GLY A 66 -6.96 9.09 -17.31
N GLY A 67 -7.94 8.63 -16.52
CA GLY A 67 -9.26 8.25 -17.05
C GLY A 67 -10.00 9.44 -17.67
N ARG A 68 -9.89 10.63 -17.07
CA ARG A 68 -10.45 11.87 -17.63
C ARG A 68 -9.74 12.26 -18.92
N ILE A 69 -8.41 12.18 -18.95
CA ILE A 69 -7.60 12.51 -20.13
C ILE A 69 -7.94 11.56 -21.29
N ILE A 70 -8.01 10.24 -21.03
CA ILE A 70 -8.39 9.26 -22.05
C ILE A 70 -9.80 9.50 -22.57
N LYS A 71 -10.75 9.86 -21.71
CA LYS A 71 -12.09 10.23 -22.16
C LYS A 71 -12.06 11.42 -23.14
N ASN A 72 -11.22 12.41 -22.89
CA ASN A 72 -11.05 13.55 -23.80
C ASN A 72 -10.43 13.12 -25.13
N ILE A 73 -9.39 12.28 -25.10
CA ILE A 73 -8.77 11.69 -26.30
C ILE A 73 -9.81 10.92 -27.12
N VAL A 74 -10.59 10.05 -26.50
CA VAL A 74 -11.63 9.25 -27.18
C VAL A 74 -12.69 10.16 -27.78
N THR A 75 -13.11 11.22 -27.08
CA THR A 75 -14.10 12.17 -27.57
C THR A 75 -13.58 12.91 -28.81
N LEU A 76 -12.39 13.51 -28.73
CA LEU A 76 -11.76 14.22 -29.85
C LEU A 76 -11.59 13.33 -31.07
N LYS A 77 -11.09 12.11 -30.87
CA LYS A 77 -10.87 11.17 -31.96
C LYS A 77 -12.17 10.63 -32.56
N THR A 78 -13.19 10.42 -31.75
CA THR A 78 -14.50 9.96 -32.27
C THR A 78 -15.14 11.04 -33.15
N SER A 79 -15.07 12.32 -32.74
CA SER A 79 -15.57 13.43 -33.54
C SER A 79 -14.82 13.59 -34.87
N ALA A 80 -13.50 13.40 -34.87
CA ALA A 80 -12.70 13.44 -36.09
C ALA A 80 -13.00 12.26 -37.05
N MET A 81 -13.42 11.10 -36.54
CA MET A 81 -13.76 9.94 -37.38
C MET A 81 -15.15 10.03 -38.04
N SER A 82 -16.08 10.81 -37.49
CA SER A 82 -17.44 10.95 -38.05
C SER A 82 -17.53 11.86 -39.27
N ASP A 83 -16.52 12.70 -39.53
CA ASP A 83 -16.51 13.69 -40.64
C ASP A 83 -16.10 13.10 -42.01
N GLY A 84 -16.01 11.77 -42.13
CA GLY A 84 -16.18 11.06 -43.40
C GLY A 84 -15.04 11.15 -44.44
N THR A 85 -13.96 11.90 -44.20
CA THR A 85 -12.80 11.94 -45.11
C THR A 85 -11.59 11.29 -44.46
N LEU A 86 -11.27 10.07 -44.91
CA LEU A 86 -10.03 9.35 -44.59
C LEU A 86 -8.83 10.04 -45.26
N ASP A 87 -8.54 11.27 -44.82
CA ASP A 87 -7.31 11.96 -45.14
C ASP A 87 -6.38 11.94 -43.91
N THR A 88 -5.08 11.86 -44.16
CA THR A 88 -4.06 11.59 -43.13
C THR A 88 -4.05 12.66 -42.01
N SER A 89 -4.52 13.87 -42.33
CA SER A 89 -4.69 14.99 -41.39
C SER A 89 -5.84 14.83 -40.38
N GLN A 90 -6.86 13.99 -40.63
CA GLN A 90 -7.96 13.78 -39.67
C GLN A 90 -7.64 12.77 -38.56
N VAL A 91 -6.55 11.99 -38.70
CA VAL A 91 -6.15 10.98 -37.70
C VAL A 91 -5.64 11.62 -36.41
N TYR A 92 -5.08 12.83 -36.49
CA TYR A 92 -4.49 13.57 -35.39
C TYR A 92 -5.17 14.95 -35.24
N PRO A 93 -6.34 15.01 -34.59
CA PRO A 93 -7.05 16.28 -34.38
C PRO A 93 -6.22 17.26 -33.55
N THR A 94 -6.42 18.55 -33.80
CA THR A 94 -5.81 19.62 -33.01
C THR A 94 -6.13 19.45 -31.52
N GLY A 95 -5.12 19.63 -30.66
CA GLY A 95 -5.25 19.42 -29.21
C GLY A 95 -5.03 17.98 -28.72
N LEU A 96 -4.91 17.00 -29.63
CA LEU A 96 -4.59 15.62 -29.23
C LEU A 96 -3.24 15.51 -28.54
N GLN A 97 -2.22 16.22 -29.04
CA GLN A 97 -0.86 16.18 -28.48
C GLN A 97 -0.84 16.60 -27.01
N GLU A 98 -1.55 17.67 -26.65
CA GLU A 98 -1.62 18.16 -25.26
C GLU A 98 -2.16 17.09 -24.31
N HIS A 99 -3.20 16.36 -24.72
CA HIS A 99 -3.72 15.25 -23.91
C HIS A 99 -2.77 14.05 -23.87
N CYS A 100 -2.02 13.78 -24.94
CA CYS A 100 -0.99 12.73 -24.93
C CYS A 100 0.16 13.08 -23.96
N ASP A 101 0.57 14.35 -23.93
CA ASP A 101 1.62 14.84 -23.03
C ASP A 101 1.16 14.75 -21.57
N GLN A 102 -0.07 15.22 -21.27
CA GLN A 102 -0.70 15.06 -19.95
C GLN A 102 -0.80 13.59 -19.53
N LEU A 103 -1.17 12.69 -20.46
CA LEU A 103 -1.23 11.26 -20.19
C LEU A 103 0.17 10.67 -19.94
N GLY A 104 1.19 11.18 -20.63
CA GLY A 104 2.59 10.85 -20.41
C GLY A 104 3.07 11.21 -19.00
N GLU A 105 2.74 12.42 -18.53
CA GLU A 105 3.03 12.86 -17.16
C GLU A 105 2.37 11.97 -16.11
N VAL A 106 1.09 11.65 -16.30
CA VAL A 106 0.35 10.70 -15.44
C VAL A 106 1.07 9.35 -15.38
N CYS A 107 1.46 8.80 -16.54
CA CYS A 107 2.17 7.52 -16.60
C CYS A 107 3.56 7.58 -15.96
N ALA A 108 4.28 8.71 -16.07
CA ALA A 108 5.57 8.90 -15.43
C ALA A 108 5.44 8.84 -13.90
N ILE A 109 4.39 9.47 -13.35
CA ILE A 109 4.11 9.43 -11.92
C ILE A 109 3.68 8.02 -11.46
N MET A 110 2.85 7.34 -12.24
CA MET A 110 2.47 5.94 -11.93
C MET A 110 3.69 5.01 -11.96
N LYS A 111 4.64 5.24 -12.87
CA LYS A 111 5.92 4.52 -12.92
C LYS A 111 6.79 4.79 -11.70
N GLU A 112 6.85 6.04 -11.23
CA GLU A 112 7.52 6.39 -9.97
C GLU A 112 6.89 5.65 -8.79
N VAL A 113 5.56 5.64 -8.68
CA VAL A 113 4.86 4.91 -7.61
C VAL A 113 5.20 3.42 -7.61
N SER A 114 5.11 2.76 -8.77
CA SER A 114 5.43 1.32 -8.89
C SER A 114 6.89 1.02 -8.53
N SER A 115 7.84 1.88 -8.95
CA SER A 115 9.26 1.68 -8.62
C SER A 115 9.54 1.87 -7.12
N THR A 116 8.89 2.82 -6.47
CA THR A 116 9.01 3.02 -5.02
C THR A 116 8.38 1.88 -4.23
N LEU A 117 7.22 1.36 -4.64
CA LEU A 117 6.62 0.16 -4.03
C LEU A 117 7.57 -1.04 -4.10
N LYS A 118 8.21 -1.26 -5.25
CA LYS A 118 9.21 -2.31 -5.44
C LYS A 118 10.45 -2.12 -4.56
N LEU A 119 10.87 -0.86 -4.32
CA LEU A 119 11.95 -0.54 -3.40
C LEU A 119 11.57 -0.86 -1.95
N ILE A 120 10.38 -0.46 -1.51
CA ILE A 120 9.84 -0.79 -0.19
C ILE A 120 9.83 -2.30 0.03
N HIS A 121 9.30 -3.07 -0.94
CA HIS A 121 9.31 -4.53 -0.86
C HIS A 121 10.74 -5.07 -0.67
N LYS A 122 11.72 -4.64 -1.47
CA LYS A 122 13.12 -5.09 -1.33
C LYS A 122 13.72 -4.78 0.05
N GLN A 123 13.40 -3.62 0.62
CA GLN A 123 13.87 -3.23 1.96
C GLN A 123 13.25 -4.13 3.03
N VAL A 124 11.95 -4.42 2.94
CA VAL A 124 11.28 -5.35 3.85
C VAL A 124 11.79 -6.78 3.66
N GLU A 125 12.04 -7.23 2.43
CA GLU A 125 12.63 -8.53 2.15
C GLU A 125 14.02 -8.69 2.80
N ALA A 126 14.83 -7.63 2.79
CA ALA A 126 16.10 -7.61 3.50
C ALA A 126 15.91 -7.75 5.03
N ILE A 127 14.89 -7.09 5.60
CA ILE A 127 14.54 -7.25 7.02
C ILE A 127 14.12 -8.70 7.31
N VAL A 128 13.28 -9.31 6.45
CA VAL A 128 12.87 -10.72 6.60
C VAL A 128 14.09 -11.64 6.63
N LYS A 129 15.06 -11.44 5.74
CA LYS A 129 16.31 -12.22 5.72
C LYS A 129 17.12 -12.02 7.01
N LEU A 130 17.19 -10.80 7.53
CA LEU A 130 17.88 -10.51 8.78
C LEU A 130 17.20 -11.17 9.99
N GLU A 131 15.88 -11.18 10.06
CA GLU A 131 15.14 -11.87 11.14
C GLU A 131 15.31 -13.40 11.06
N LYS A 132 15.38 -13.98 9.86
CA LYS A 132 15.74 -15.39 9.66
C LYS A 132 17.13 -15.71 10.19
N LEU A 133 18.12 -14.85 9.94
CA LEU A 133 19.49 -15.02 10.48
C LEU A 133 19.55 -14.91 12.01
N LYS A 134 18.67 -14.10 12.62
CA LYS A 134 18.57 -13.97 14.08
C LYS A 134 17.77 -15.10 14.74
N GLY A 135 17.06 -15.93 13.97
CA GLY A 135 16.18 -16.98 14.49
C GLY A 135 14.88 -16.45 15.09
N THR A 136 14.45 -15.24 14.70
CA THR A 136 13.22 -14.57 15.15
C THR A 136 12.13 -14.56 14.09
N ASP A 137 12.30 -15.33 13.02
CA ASP A 137 11.38 -15.43 11.88
C ASP A 137 9.97 -15.88 12.25
N ARG A 138 9.82 -16.71 13.28
CA ARG A 138 8.51 -17.21 13.74
C ARG A 138 7.84 -16.32 14.77
N THR A 139 8.53 -15.32 15.31
CA THR A 139 7.97 -14.45 16.35
C THR A 139 7.16 -13.32 15.71
N PRO A 140 5.92 -13.07 16.17
CA PRO A 140 5.16 -11.92 15.72
C PRO A 140 5.94 -10.63 15.97
N MET A 141 6.03 -9.77 14.96
CA MET A 141 6.74 -8.50 15.06
C MET A 141 5.88 -7.41 15.72
N PHE A 142 4.56 -7.47 15.53
CA PHE A 142 3.61 -6.52 16.09
C PHE A 142 2.50 -7.25 16.85
N ILE A 143 1.34 -7.45 16.20
CA ILE A 143 0.16 -8.07 16.80
C ILE A 143 0.20 -9.57 16.56
N SER A 144 0.09 -9.98 15.29
CA SER A 144 -0.03 -11.40 14.94
C SER A 144 0.95 -11.83 13.86
N TRP A 145 1.45 -10.90 13.05
CA TRP A 145 2.28 -11.25 11.88
C TRP A 145 3.77 -11.39 12.20
N PRO A 146 4.43 -12.48 11.75
CA PRO A 146 5.89 -12.54 11.65
C PRO A 146 6.41 -11.65 10.52
N ALA A 147 7.71 -11.35 10.52
CA ALA A 147 8.37 -10.52 9.50
C ALA A 147 8.04 -10.98 8.07
N GLU A 148 8.04 -12.29 7.83
CA GLU A 148 7.79 -12.91 6.53
C GLU A 148 6.45 -12.49 5.93
N LYS A 149 5.41 -12.35 6.75
CA LYS A 149 4.07 -11.99 6.26
C LYS A 149 4.02 -10.57 5.70
N PHE A 150 4.78 -9.64 6.27
CA PHE A 150 4.94 -8.29 5.73
C PHE A 150 5.63 -8.31 4.37
N GLY A 151 6.65 -9.14 4.21
CA GLY A 151 7.34 -9.34 2.93
C GLY A 151 6.41 -9.88 1.85
N GLU A 152 5.65 -10.94 2.16
CA GLU A 152 4.67 -11.53 1.23
C GLU A 152 3.63 -10.51 0.75
N VAL A 153 3.04 -9.75 1.68
CA VAL A 153 2.00 -8.78 1.34
C VAL A 153 2.53 -7.65 0.48
N LEU A 154 3.71 -7.11 0.81
CA LEU A 154 4.32 -6.05 0.03
C LEU A 154 4.82 -6.54 -1.34
N LEU A 155 5.20 -7.82 -1.45
CA LEU A 155 5.51 -8.45 -2.73
C LEU A 155 4.27 -8.49 -3.61
N ASP A 156 3.19 -9.11 -3.14
CA ASP A 156 1.90 -9.26 -3.85
C ASP A 156 1.42 -7.88 -4.36
N VAL A 157 1.45 -6.87 -3.49
CA VAL A 157 1.06 -5.49 -3.84
C VAL A 157 2.02 -4.90 -4.88
N SER A 158 3.33 -5.02 -4.71
CA SER A 158 4.28 -4.44 -5.65
C SER A 158 4.18 -5.05 -7.06
N GLU A 159 3.96 -6.36 -7.16
CA GLU A 159 3.81 -7.07 -8.43
C GLU A 159 2.50 -6.70 -9.13
N ALA A 160 1.39 -6.61 -8.39
CA ALA A 160 0.10 -6.20 -8.92
C ALA A 160 0.16 -4.81 -9.59
N TYR A 161 0.82 -3.85 -8.94
CA TYR A 161 0.98 -2.50 -9.49
C TYR A 161 1.99 -2.44 -10.64
N GLU A 162 3.01 -3.29 -10.64
CA GLU A 162 3.95 -3.42 -11.77
C GLU A 162 3.27 -3.99 -13.02
N GLU A 163 2.43 -5.02 -12.88
CA GLU A 163 1.64 -5.57 -14.00
C GLU A 163 0.60 -4.56 -14.51
N GLU A 164 -0.10 -3.88 -13.61
CA GLU A 164 -1.06 -2.86 -13.98
C GLU A 164 -0.40 -1.70 -14.75
N LEU A 165 0.80 -1.28 -14.33
CA LEU A 165 1.55 -0.23 -15.01
C LEU A 165 1.84 -0.59 -16.47
N LYS A 166 2.14 -1.86 -16.79
CA LYS A 166 2.38 -2.29 -18.17
C LYS A 166 1.15 -2.04 -19.05
N VAL A 167 -0.05 -2.27 -18.51
CA VAL A 167 -1.30 -1.96 -19.21
C VAL A 167 -1.44 -0.46 -19.44
N LYS A 168 -1.17 0.38 -18.42
CA LYS A 168 -1.26 1.85 -18.54
C LYS A 168 -0.30 2.40 -19.60
N LEU A 169 0.93 1.90 -19.63
CA LEU A 169 1.93 2.27 -20.63
C LEU A 169 1.51 1.83 -22.03
N CYS A 170 0.97 0.61 -22.17
CA CYS A 170 0.44 0.13 -23.45
C CYS A 170 -0.71 1.03 -23.95
N VAL A 171 -1.64 1.41 -23.07
CA VAL A 171 -2.73 2.34 -23.44
C VAL A 171 -2.16 3.69 -23.86
N GLN A 172 -1.25 4.27 -23.07
CA GLN A 172 -0.63 5.57 -23.36
C GLN A 172 0.06 5.60 -24.73
N GLN A 173 0.78 4.53 -25.08
CA GLN A 173 1.50 4.43 -26.35
C GLN A 173 0.58 4.24 -27.56
N ASN A 174 -0.63 3.71 -27.41
CA ASN A 174 -1.45 3.25 -28.54
C ASN A 174 -2.76 4.03 -28.73
N VAL A 175 -3.30 4.65 -27.69
CA VAL A 175 -4.62 5.31 -27.73
C VAL A 175 -4.66 6.43 -28.79
N ALA A 176 -3.58 7.20 -28.92
CA ALA A 176 -3.46 8.30 -29.88
C ALA A 176 -3.35 7.84 -31.34
N HIS A 177 -2.86 6.63 -31.61
CA HIS A 177 -2.65 6.12 -32.97
C HIS A 177 -3.79 5.22 -33.47
N THR A 178 -4.73 4.87 -32.61
CA THR A 178 -5.85 3.99 -32.95
C THR A 178 -6.78 4.60 -34.02
N ARG A 179 -7.09 3.85 -35.08
CA ARG A 179 -7.96 4.31 -36.19
C ARG A 179 -9.40 3.79 -36.13
N CYS A 180 -9.70 2.93 -35.17
CA CYS A 180 -11.00 2.29 -35.02
C CYS A 180 -11.65 2.66 -33.68
N LYS A 181 -12.93 3.03 -33.71
CA LYS A 181 -13.71 3.37 -32.51
C LYS A 181 -13.77 2.22 -31.50
N ALA A 182 -13.89 0.97 -31.95
CA ALA A 182 -13.92 -0.19 -31.06
C ALA A 182 -12.63 -0.33 -30.25
N THR A 183 -11.48 -0.15 -30.90
CA THR A 183 -10.16 -0.20 -30.25
C THR A 183 -9.94 1.00 -29.32
N LEU A 184 -10.45 2.19 -29.64
CA LEU A 184 -10.43 3.34 -28.72
C LEU A 184 -11.20 3.06 -27.43
N MET A 185 -12.40 2.48 -27.57
CA MET A 185 -13.21 2.08 -26.42
C MET A 185 -12.53 0.98 -25.61
N LEU A 186 -11.84 0.04 -26.27
CA LEU A 186 -11.03 -0.97 -25.60
C LEU A 186 -9.92 -0.35 -24.76
N HIS A 187 -9.18 0.63 -25.30
CA HIS A 187 -8.16 1.36 -24.53
C HIS A 187 -8.75 2.12 -23.32
N ALA A 188 -9.91 2.74 -23.48
CA ALA A 188 -10.61 3.39 -22.37
C ALA A 188 -11.05 2.39 -21.29
N ALA A 189 -11.58 1.24 -21.70
CA ALA A 189 -11.96 0.17 -20.79
C ALA A 189 -10.73 -0.43 -20.07
N ALA A 190 -9.63 -0.68 -20.78
CA ALA A 190 -8.38 -1.18 -20.22
C ALA A 190 -7.74 -0.19 -19.25
N TRP A 191 -7.93 1.12 -19.46
CA TRP A 191 -7.56 2.09 -18.45
C TRP A 191 -8.45 2.01 -17.22
N ALA A 192 -9.77 1.94 -17.38
CA ALA A 192 -10.71 1.98 -16.26
C ALA A 192 -10.70 0.73 -15.38
N HIS A 193 -10.73 -0.45 -15.98
CA HIS A 193 -10.77 -1.74 -15.28
C HIS A 193 -9.35 -2.19 -14.99
N GLN A 194 -8.82 -1.89 -13.80
CA GLN A 194 -7.48 -2.28 -13.36
C GLN A 194 -7.46 -3.78 -12.96
N PRO A 195 -7.18 -4.73 -13.87
CA PRO A 195 -7.47 -6.14 -13.62
C PRO A 195 -6.49 -6.77 -12.64
N TYR A 196 -5.27 -6.23 -12.56
CA TYR A 196 -4.20 -6.76 -11.73
C TYR A 196 -4.31 -6.25 -10.28
N ILE A 197 -4.94 -5.09 -10.07
CA ILE A 197 -5.25 -4.56 -8.74
C ILE A 197 -6.61 -5.10 -8.30
N THR A 198 -6.59 -6.29 -7.70
CA THR A 198 -7.79 -6.97 -7.22
C THR A 198 -8.24 -6.48 -5.84
N PRO A 199 -9.50 -6.68 -5.43
CA PRO A 199 -9.96 -6.36 -4.06
C PRO A 199 -9.17 -7.04 -2.94
N ARG A 200 -8.45 -8.13 -3.26
CA ARG A 200 -7.52 -8.77 -2.34
C ARG A 200 -6.36 -7.84 -1.97
N MET A 201 -5.89 -6.99 -2.88
CA MET A 201 -4.81 -6.04 -2.62
C MET A 201 -5.26 -4.97 -1.63
N ASP A 202 -6.50 -4.48 -1.76
CA ASP A 202 -7.10 -3.56 -0.79
C ASP A 202 -7.16 -4.21 0.59
N LEU A 203 -7.72 -5.42 0.68
CA LEU A 203 -7.77 -6.17 1.95
C LEU A 203 -6.38 -6.41 2.54
N ALA A 204 -5.39 -6.76 1.71
CA ALA A 204 -4.03 -6.99 2.15
C ALA A 204 -3.40 -5.71 2.72
N MET A 205 -3.62 -4.56 2.08
CA MET A 205 -3.18 -3.26 2.57
C MET A 205 -3.90 -2.84 3.85
N GLU A 206 -5.22 -3.06 3.95
CA GLU A 206 -5.98 -2.83 5.18
C GLU A 206 -5.46 -3.67 6.34
N SER A 207 -5.16 -4.96 6.08
CA SER A 207 -4.59 -5.87 7.07
C SER A 207 -3.19 -5.43 7.51
N LEU A 208 -2.35 -5.01 6.56
CA LEU A 208 -1.02 -4.46 6.83
C LEU A 208 -1.09 -3.23 7.75
N LEU A 209 -2.01 -2.32 7.48
CA LEU A 209 -2.21 -1.11 8.28
C LEU A 209 -2.74 -1.43 9.69
N GLN A 210 -3.65 -2.41 9.80
CA GLN A 210 -4.15 -2.87 11.09
C GLN A 210 -3.03 -3.49 11.94
N GLU A 211 -2.21 -4.37 11.36
CA GLU A 211 -1.09 -5.02 12.04
C GLU A 211 -0.02 -4.03 12.52
N THR A 212 0.20 -2.96 11.76
CA THR A 212 1.18 -1.91 12.09
C THR A 212 0.61 -0.80 12.97
N GLY A 213 -0.67 -0.86 13.32
CA GLY A 213 -1.33 0.09 14.23
C GLY A 213 -1.69 1.44 13.61
N HIS A 214 -1.89 1.50 12.29
CA HIS A 214 -2.40 2.68 11.59
C HIS A 214 -3.94 2.74 11.55
N ARG A 215 -4.62 1.66 11.94
CA ARG A 215 -6.08 1.53 12.00
C ARG A 215 -6.56 1.03 13.36
#